data_AF-A0A088FUQ9-F1
#
_entry.id   AF-A0A088FUQ9-F1
#
_cell.length_a   1.000
_cell.length_b   1.000
_cell.length_c   1.000
_cell.angle_alpha   90.00
_cell.angle_beta   90.00
_cell.angle_gamma   90.00
#
_symmetry.space_group_name_H-M   'P 1'
#
loop_
_entity.id
_entity.type
_entity.pdbx_description
1 polymer ?
#
loop_
_entity_poly.entity_id
_entity_poly.type
_entity_poly.pdbx_seq_one_letter_code
_entity_poly.pdbx_strand_id
1 'polypeptide(L)' 'IEEIYLYSFPIKEFQIVDRLISTTLKDEVMKIMPVQKQTRAGQRTRFKAFVVIGDSNGHVGLGVKCSKEVATAIRGAI' A
#
# COMPACT_ATOMS: atom_id res chain seq x y z
N ILE A 1 6.26 6.40 -17.12
CA ILE A 1 5.50 7.08 -16.04
C ILE A 1 5.89 8.57 -15.91
N GLU A 2 7.07 8.94 -16.39
CA GLU A 2 7.63 10.30 -16.30
C GLU A 2 6.74 11.40 -16.89
N GLU A 3 6.02 11.13 -18.00
CA GLU A 3 5.06 12.09 -18.56
C GLU A 3 3.88 12.37 -17.60
N ILE A 4 3.41 11.36 -16.87
CA ILE A 4 2.34 11.50 -15.86
C ILE A 4 2.83 12.40 -14.73
N TYR A 5 4.10 12.24 -14.32
CA TYR A 5 4.72 13.12 -13.32
C TYR A 5 4.94 14.54 -13.83
N LEU A 6 5.37 14.69 -15.08
CA LEU A 6 5.59 16.01 -15.72
C LEU A 6 4.30 16.84 -15.73
N TYR A 7 3.18 16.22 -16.13
CA TYR A 7 1.87 16.88 -16.15
C TYR A 7 1.11 16.81 -14.82
N SER A 8 1.69 16.19 -13.79
CA SER A 8 1.10 16.03 -12.45
C SER A 8 -0.29 15.40 -12.46
N PHE A 9 -0.55 14.45 -13.36
CA PHE A 9 -1.85 13.79 -13.41
C PHE A 9 -2.01 12.80 -12.23
N PRO A 10 -3.15 12.83 -11.53
CA PRO A 10 -3.39 11.91 -10.42
C PRO A 10 -3.69 10.50 -10.93
N ILE A 11 -2.91 9.52 -10.46
CA ILE A 11 -3.14 8.10 -10.76
C ILE A 11 -4.22 7.57 -9.81
N LYS A 12 -5.36 7.13 -10.36
CA LYS A 12 -6.50 6.60 -9.59
C LYS A 12 -6.63 5.08 -9.64
N GLU A 13 -5.99 4.45 -10.62
CA GLU A 13 -6.07 3.02 -10.89
C GLU A 13 -4.68 2.39 -10.80
N PHE A 14 -4.55 1.31 -10.04
CA PHE A 14 -3.27 0.63 -9.84
C PHE A 14 -2.76 -0.04 -11.13
N GLN A 15 -3.68 -0.44 -12.04
CA GLN A 15 -3.36 -1.08 -13.31
C GLN A 15 -2.48 -0.22 -14.22
N ILE A 16 -2.51 1.11 -14.05
CA ILE A 16 -1.65 2.04 -14.79
C ILE A 16 -0.19 1.83 -14.39
N VAL A 17 0.08 1.67 -13.09
CA VAL A 17 1.43 1.44 -12.56
C VAL A 17 1.90 0.05 -12.95
N ASP A 18 1.04 -0.96 -12.82
CA ASP A 18 1.34 -2.33 -13.23
C ASP A 18 1.73 -2.39 -14.71
N ARG A 19 0.95 -1.82 -15.63
CA ARG A 19 1.28 -1.90 -17.07
C ARG A 19 2.59 -1.20 -17.44
N LEU A 20 2.95 -0.13 -16.73
CA LEU A 20 4.11 0.69 -17.06
C LEU A 20 5.41 0.20 -16.41
N ILE A 21 5.35 -0.44 -15.24
CA ILE A 21 6.54 -0.78 -14.41
C ILE A 21 6.50 -2.28 -13.97
N SER A 22 5.57 -3.10 -14.48
CA SER A 22 5.28 -4.47 -13.98
C SER A 22 6.49 -5.39 -13.76
N THR A 23 7.57 -5.25 -14.52
CA THR A 23 8.64 -6.24 -14.52
C THR A 23 9.66 -6.04 -13.39
N THR A 24 9.73 -4.86 -12.79
CA THR A 24 10.77 -4.50 -11.81
C THR A 24 10.22 -4.16 -10.42
N LEU A 25 8.90 -4.07 -10.27
CA LEU A 25 8.24 -3.75 -9.01
C LEU A 25 8.47 -4.84 -7.97
N LYS A 26 9.08 -4.44 -6.85
CA LYS A 26 9.18 -5.24 -5.63
C LYS A 26 8.34 -4.61 -4.54
N ASP A 27 7.62 -5.45 -3.80
CA ASP A 27 6.91 -5.10 -2.59
C ASP A 27 7.69 -5.57 -1.35
N GLU A 28 7.78 -4.70 -0.34
CA GLU A 28 8.39 -5.01 0.94
C GLU A 28 7.47 -4.56 2.08
N VAL A 29 7.14 -5.50 2.98
CA VAL A 29 6.33 -5.22 4.17
C VAL A 29 7.24 -4.66 5.26
N MET A 30 7.18 -3.36 5.49
CA MET A 30 8.00 -2.72 6.52
C MET A 30 7.58 -3.11 7.94
N LYS A 31 6.29 -2.93 8.25
CA LYS A 31 5.78 -3.13 9.62
C LYS A 31 4.29 -3.40 9.60
N ILE A 32 3.87 -4.29 10.48
CA ILE A 32 2.46 -4.50 10.82
C ILE A 32 2.25 -4.00 12.24
N MET A 33 1.29 -3.09 12.44
CA MET A 33 0.93 -2.60 13.77
C MET A 33 -0.53 -2.97 14.11
N PRO A 34 -0.80 -3.55 15.29
CA PRO A 34 -2.16 -3.71 15.78
C PRO A 34 -2.68 -2.35 16.27
N VAL A 35 -3.80 -1.91 15.71
CA VAL A 35 -4.54 -0.72 16.16
C VAL A 35 -5.85 -1.16 16.80
N GLN A 36 -6.15 -0.61 17.98
CA GLN A 36 -7.27 -1.05 18.79
C GLN A 36 -8.23 0.11 19.03
N LYS A 37 -9.53 -0.13 18.87
CA LYS A 37 -10.58 0.82 19.22
C LYS A 37 -11.42 0.26 20.36
N GLN A 38 -11.51 1.01 21.46
CA GLN A 38 -12.40 0.64 22.57
C GLN A 38 -13.86 0.76 22.15
N THR A 39 -14.67 -0.25 22.46
CA THR A 39 -16.12 -0.25 22.27
C THR A 39 -16.82 -0.69 23.56
N ARG A 40 -18.15 -0.57 23.62
CA ARG A 40 -18.94 -1.02 24.78
C ARG A 40 -18.81 -2.52 25.06
N ALA A 41 -18.57 -3.34 24.02
CA ALA A 41 -18.41 -4.78 24.12
C ALA A 41 -16.93 -5.23 24.17
N GLY A 42 -16.01 -4.33 24.52
CA GLY A 42 -14.58 -4.61 24.62
C GLY A 42 -13.73 -3.96 23.51
N GLN A 43 -12.50 -4.43 23.35
CA GLN A 43 -11.55 -3.90 22.37
C GLN A 43 -11.77 -4.51 20.99
N ARG A 44 -11.95 -3.66 19.98
CA ARG A 44 -11.96 -4.08 18.57
C ARG A 44 -10.59 -3.84 17.97
N THR A 45 -9.87 -4.92 17.70
CA THR A 45 -8.55 -4.92 17.07
C THR A 45 -8.67 -4.90 15.55
N ARG A 46 -7.74 -4.19 14.89
CA ARG A 46 -7.47 -4.24 13.45
C ARG A 46 -5.96 -4.18 13.24
N PHE A 47 -5.50 -4.60 12.07
CA PHE A 47 -4.09 -4.54 11.70
C PHE A 47 -3.90 -3.46 10.64
N LYS A 48 -2.95 -2.57 10.89
CA LYS A 48 -2.47 -1.58 9.92
C LYS A 48 -1.16 -2.11 9.34
N ALA A 49 -1.15 -2.33 8.02
CA ALA A 49 0.03 -2.73 7.28
C ALA A 49 0.65 -1.52 6.58
N PHE A 50 1.97 -1.44 6.63
CA PHE A 50 2.79 -0.51 5.86
C PHE A 50 3.57 -1.33 4.84
N VAL A 51 3.34 -1.06 3.57
CA VAL A 51 4.01 -1.72 2.45
C VAL A 51 4.69 -0.65 1.63
N VAL A 52 5.93 -0.92 1.24
CA VAL A 52 6.66 -0.11 0.27
C VAL A 52 6.77 -0.86 -1.02
N ILE A 53 6.55 -0.14 -2.10
CA ILE A 53 6.60 -0.65 -3.46
C ILE A 53 7.67 0.14 -4.20
N GLY A 54 8.55 -0.50 -4.95
CA GLY A 54 9.51 0.24 -5.76
C GLY A 54 10.25 -0.62 -6.77
N ASP A 55 10.79 0.03 -7.80
CA ASP A 55 11.56 -0.60 -8.89
C ASP A 55 13.08 -0.46 -8.71
N SER A 56 13.53 0.14 -7.59
CA SER A 56 14.93 0.49 -7.31
C SER A 56 15.57 1.41 -8.37
N ASN A 57 14.77 2.01 -9.25
CA ASN A 57 15.22 2.85 -10.36
C ASN A 57 14.54 4.24 -10.31
N GLY A 58 14.45 4.80 -9.10
CA GLY A 58 13.89 6.13 -8.86
C GLY A 58 12.38 6.19 -8.59
N HIS A 59 11.66 5.06 -8.67
CA HIS A 59 10.23 5.01 -8.33
C HIS A 59 9.99 4.27 -7.02
N VAL A 60 9.38 4.98 -6.06
CA VAL A 60 8.98 4.42 -4.76
C VAL A 60 7.56 4.89 -4.43
N GLY A 61 6.72 3.95 -4.02
CA GLY A 61 5.39 4.16 -3.48
C GLY A 61 5.29 3.63 -2.06
N LEU A 62 4.46 4.27 -1.25
CA LEU A 62 4.16 3.83 0.11
C LEU A 62 2.65 3.60 0.26
N GLY A 63 2.29 2.37 0.58
CA GLY A 63 0.93 1.91 0.77
C GLY A 63 0.60 1.69 2.25
N VAL A 64 -0.57 2.17 2.67
CA VAL A 64 -1.05 2.03 4.04
C VAL A 64 -2.50 1.59 4.04
N LYS A 65 -2.76 0.41 4.63
CA LYS A 65 -4.12 -0.12 4.75
C LYS A 65 -4.37 -0.69 6.14
N CYS A 66 -5.61 -0.52 6.61
CA CYS A 66 -6.10 -1.09 7.86
C CYS A 66 -7.22 -2.08 7.57
N SER A 67 -7.04 -3.35 7.95
CA SER A 67 -8.06 -4.41 7.79
C SER A 67 -8.21 -5.23 9.08
N LYS A 68 -9.24 -6.08 9.16
CA LYS A 68 -9.44 -6.99 10.30
C LYS A 68 -8.40 -8.11 10.32
N GLU A 69 -7.99 -8.58 9.15
CA GLU A 69 -7.02 -9.65 8.97
C GLU A 69 -5.74 -9.11 8.36
N VAL A 70 -4.62 -9.76 8.65
CA VAL A 70 -3.30 -9.34 8.17
C VAL A 70 -3.16 -9.51 6.66
N ALA A 71 -3.57 -10.67 6.11
CA ALA A 71 -3.46 -10.95 4.68
C ALA A 71 -4.26 -9.95 3.82
N THR A 72 -5.46 -9.56 4.29
CA THR A 72 -6.29 -8.55 3.60
C THR A 72 -5.77 -7.13 3.78
N ALA A 73 -5.02 -6.85 4.86
CA ALA A 73 -4.33 -5.57 5.01
C ALA A 73 -3.16 -5.45 4.04
N ILE A 74 -2.34 -6.50 3.92
CA ILE A 74 -1.18 -6.52 3.02
C ILE A 74 -1.62 -6.39 1.56
N ARG A 75 -2.56 -7.23 1.10
CA ARG A 75 -3.05 -7.17 -0.29
C ARG A 75 -3.74 -5.87 -0.68
N GLY A 76 -4.28 -5.11 0.28
CA GLY A 76 -4.89 -3.81 0.02
C GLY A 76 -3.97 -2.63 0.27
N ALA A 77 -2.74 -2.90 0.74
CA ALA A 77 -1.66 -1.92 0.87
C ALA A 77 -0.66 -2.04 -0.29
N ILE A 78 -0.56 -3.22 -0.91
CA ILE A 78 -0.01 -3.39 -2.26
C ILE A 78 -1.01 -2.77 -3.25
#